data_AF-A0A8J3XV92-F1
#
_entry.id   AF-A0A8J3XV92-F1
#
_cell.length_a   1.000
_cell.length_b   1.000
_cell.length_c   1.000
_cell.angle_alpha   90.00
_cell.angle_beta   90.00
_cell.angle_gamma   90.00
#
_symmetry.space_group_name_H-M   'P 1'
#
loop_
_entity.id
_entity.type
_entity.pdbx_description
1 polymer ?
#
loop_
_entity_poly.entity_id
_entity_poly.type
_entity_poly.pdbx_seq_one_letter_code
_entity_poly.pdbx_strand_id
1 'polypeptide(L)'
;MKQPKPLAALLPALFTLSVAVACSPAAPHASASPPRPSTTTAQYVVGADPRDDACARVVSAIGFAGPLLRPPGQENRQSFDEGVRGRLAYVEGVVSEYGPRLPAPLLPAQDTLRETTHGLAPSTTPLAEQIRLLKDYRSAADTIVDGCPRH
;
A
#
# COMPACT_ATOMS: atom_id res chain seq x y z
N MET A 1 36.57 -10.09 32.92
CA MET A 1 37.98 -9.64 32.88
C MET A 1 38.74 -10.52 31.90
N LYS A 2 39.12 -9.94 30.75
CA LYS A 2 40.50 -9.77 30.25
C LYS A 2 41.14 -11.02 29.63
N GLN A 3 41.27 -10.98 28.30
CA GLN A 3 42.24 -11.75 27.51
C GLN A 3 43.68 -11.38 27.88
N PRO A 4 44.63 -12.24 27.50
CA PRO A 4 45.64 -11.75 26.54
C PRO A 4 46.00 -12.75 25.41
N LYS A 5 46.35 -12.20 24.25
CA LYS A 5 47.09 -12.83 23.14
C LYS A 5 48.61 -12.70 23.36
N PRO A 6 49.43 -13.56 22.73
CA PRO A 6 50.36 -13.08 21.70
C PRO A 6 50.45 -14.06 20.49
N LEU A 7 50.48 -13.66 19.21
CA LEU A 7 51.47 -12.91 18.39
C LEU A 7 52.67 -13.75 17.91
N ALA A 8 52.98 -13.58 16.60
CA ALA A 8 54.01 -14.19 15.74
C ALA A 8 53.53 -15.43 14.95
N ALA A 9 53.70 -15.57 13.63
CA ALA A 9 54.65 -14.91 12.73
C ALA A 9 54.33 -15.19 11.24
N LEU A 10 54.59 -14.16 10.41
CA LEU A 10 55.24 -14.17 9.08
C LEU A 10 54.52 -14.63 7.78
N LEU A 11 54.20 -13.61 6.97
CA LEU A 11 54.21 -13.48 5.50
C LEU A 11 55.55 -13.96 4.86
N PRO A 12 55.69 -14.21 3.53
CA PRO A 12 55.20 -13.41 2.37
C PRO A 12 54.66 -14.30 1.20
N ALA A 13 54.23 -13.88 0.00
CA ALA A 13 54.74 -12.86 -0.92
C ALA A 13 53.75 -12.57 -2.07
N LEU A 14 53.73 -11.29 -2.47
CA LEU A 14 53.77 -10.76 -3.84
C LEU A 14 53.17 -11.57 -5.00
N PHE A 15 52.11 -11.03 -5.60
CA PHE A 15 52.03 -10.94 -7.07
C PHE A 15 51.39 -9.61 -7.48
N THR A 16 52.26 -8.68 -7.89
CA THR A 16 51.92 -7.48 -8.65
C THR A 16 51.70 -7.85 -10.11
N LEU A 17 50.61 -7.39 -10.73
CA LEU A 17 50.64 -7.00 -12.14
C LEU A 17 49.60 -5.93 -12.43
N SER A 18 50.11 -4.72 -12.65
CA SER A 18 49.41 -3.57 -13.18
C SER A 18 49.19 -3.75 -14.67
N VAL A 19 47.97 -3.50 -15.16
CA VAL A 19 47.76 -3.11 -16.57
C VAL A 19 46.91 -1.85 -16.57
N ALA A 20 47.55 -0.73 -16.90
CA ALA A 20 46.88 0.51 -17.25
C ALA A 20 46.30 0.36 -18.66
N VAL A 21 44.99 0.57 -18.81
CA VAL A 21 44.37 0.90 -20.09
C VAL A 21 43.73 2.27 -19.94
N ALA A 22 44.41 3.27 -20.47
CA ALA A 22 43.82 4.56 -20.77
C ALA A 22 42.96 4.43 -22.02
N CYS A 23 41.68 4.76 -21.91
CA CYS A 23 40.83 5.12 -23.05
C CYS A 23 39.77 6.11 -22.55
N SER A 24 40.08 7.39 -22.68
CA SER A 24 39.05 8.43 -22.76
C SER A 24 38.65 8.59 -24.22
N PRO A 25 37.35 8.54 -24.52
CA PRO A 25 36.75 9.50 -25.41
C PRO A 25 35.70 10.31 -24.65
N ALA A 26 35.78 11.63 -24.83
CA ALA A 26 34.87 12.62 -24.28
C ALA A 26 33.41 12.24 -24.56
N ALA A 27 32.62 12.02 -23.51
CA ALA A 27 31.17 11.93 -23.60
C ALA A 27 30.56 13.35 -23.59
N PRO A 28 29.53 13.60 -24.41
CA PRO A 28 28.93 14.92 -24.58
C PRO A 28 28.29 15.38 -23.27
N HIS A 29 28.37 16.68 -23.00
CA HIS A 29 27.79 17.32 -21.83
C HIS A 29 26.32 16.91 -21.65
N ALA A 30 26.05 16.14 -20.59
CA ALA A 30 24.70 15.97 -20.08
C ALA A 30 24.24 17.34 -19.58
N SER A 31 23.33 17.97 -20.32
CA SER A 31 22.61 19.15 -19.86
C SER A 31 21.89 18.79 -18.56
N ALA A 32 22.43 19.26 -17.44
CA ALA A 32 21.74 19.21 -16.15
C ALA A 32 20.43 20.00 -16.31
N SER A 33 19.30 19.28 -16.33
CA SER A 33 18.00 19.92 -16.22
C SER A 33 17.93 20.65 -14.88
N PRO A 34 17.35 21.87 -14.81
CA PRO A 34 17.19 22.57 -13.55
C PRO A 34 16.36 21.71 -12.58
N PRO A 35 16.64 21.74 -11.27
CA PRO A 35 15.86 20.99 -10.29
C PRO A 35 14.41 21.47 -10.36
N ARG A 36 13.48 20.56 -10.67
CA ARG A 36 12.05 20.84 -10.52
C ARG A 36 11.80 21.13 -9.04
N PRO A 37 10.99 22.14 -8.69
CA PRO A 37 10.62 22.36 -7.30
C PRO A 37 9.87 21.14 -6.79
N SER A 38 10.47 20.44 -5.83
CA SER A 38 9.85 19.33 -5.10
C SER A 38 8.72 19.89 -4.24
N THR A 39 7.52 19.93 -4.80
CA THR A 39 6.30 19.96 -3.99
C THR A 39 6.10 18.54 -3.48
N THR A 40 6.74 18.23 -2.35
CA THR A 40 6.53 16.98 -1.60
C THR A 40 5.16 17.06 -0.94
N THR A 41 4.11 16.89 -1.74
CA THR A 41 2.96 16.12 -1.28
C THR A 41 3.30 14.69 -1.67
N ALA A 42 3.37 13.76 -0.72
CA ALA A 42 3.53 12.35 -1.06
C ALA A 42 2.30 11.91 -1.86
N GLN A 43 2.34 12.10 -3.18
CA GLN A 43 1.39 11.50 -4.09
C GLN A 43 1.74 10.02 -4.07
N TYR A 44 0.97 9.26 -3.30
CA TYR A 44 0.93 7.81 -3.44
C TYR A 44 0.44 7.53 -4.85
N VAL A 45 1.35 7.40 -5.80
CA VAL A 45 1.05 6.89 -7.14
C VAL A 45 0.85 5.38 -6.99
N VAL A 46 -0.29 5.01 -6.44
CA VAL A 46 -0.96 3.77 -6.85
C VAL A 46 -1.15 3.92 -8.37
N GLY A 47 -0.99 2.88 -9.19
CA GLY A 47 -1.13 2.96 -10.67
C GLY A 47 -2.55 3.33 -11.14
N ALA A 48 -3.08 4.44 -10.65
CA ALA A 48 -4.46 4.85 -10.65
C ALA A 48 -4.48 6.31 -11.12
N ASP A 49 -5.17 6.57 -12.24
CA ASP A 49 -5.34 7.90 -12.80
C ASP A 49 -6.43 8.60 -11.96
N PRO A 50 -6.21 9.84 -11.48
CA PRO A 50 -7.26 10.59 -10.78
C PRO A 50 -8.53 10.76 -11.62
N ARG A 51 -8.45 10.60 -12.94
CA ARG A 51 -9.57 10.70 -13.88
C ARG A 51 -10.31 9.37 -14.10
N ASP A 52 -9.86 8.28 -13.48
CA ASP A 52 -10.57 7.02 -13.58
C ASP A 52 -11.97 7.11 -12.99
N ASP A 53 -12.87 6.27 -13.52
CA ASP A 53 -14.23 6.15 -13.01
C ASP A 53 -14.22 5.74 -11.53
N ALA A 54 -14.90 6.54 -10.71
CA ALA A 54 -14.91 6.36 -9.27
C ALA A 54 -15.64 5.08 -8.85
N CYS A 55 -16.75 4.75 -9.51
CA CYS A 55 -17.51 3.54 -9.23
C CYS A 55 -16.67 2.29 -9.54
N ALA A 56 -16.06 2.22 -10.72
CA ALA A 56 -15.20 1.12 -11.14
C ALA A 56 -14.02 0.93 -10.19
N ARG A 57 -13.36 2.02 -9.76
CA ARG A 57 -12.24 1.97 -8.82
C ARG A 57 -12.66 1.46 -7.44
N VAL A 58 -13.73 2.00 -6.87
CA VAL A 58 -14.21 1.59 -5.53
C VAL A 58 -14.76 0.16 -5.54
N VAL A 59 -15.59 -0.20 -6.52
CA VAL A 59 -16.13 -1.58 -6.64
C VAL A 59 -15.01 -2.60 -6.86
N SER A 60 -14.01 -2.26 -7.68
CA SER A 60 -12.84 -3.13 -7.88
C SER A 60 -12.05 -3.32 -6.58
N ALA A 61 -11.86 -2.27 -5.78
CA ALA A 61 -11.17 -2.38 -4.49
C ALA A 61 -11.95 -3.25 -3.48
N ILE A 62 -13.28 -3.10 -3.40
CA ILE A 62 -14.15 -3.97 -2.60
C ILE A 62 -14.00 -5.43 -3.05
N GLY A 63 -14.10 -5.67 -4.35
CA GLY A 63 -13.92 -7.00 -4.94
C GLY A 63 -12.52 -7.58 -4.70
N PHE A 64 -11.49 -6.73 -4.65
CA PHE A 64 -10.14 -7.14 -4.30
C PHE A 64 -10.02 -7.56 -2.83
N ALA A 65 -10.70 -6.90 -1.88
CA ALA A 65 -10.68 -7.32 -0.48
C ALA A 65 -11.44 -8.64 -0.23
N GLY A 66 -12.55 -8.85 -0.95
CA GLY A 66 -13.49 -9.95 -0.76
C GLY A 66 -12.88 -11.34 -0.54
N PRO A 67 -11.92 -11.81 -1.38
CA PRO A 67 -11.36 -13.17 -1.25
C PRO A 67 -10.65 -13.49 0.07
N LEU A 68 -10.23 -12.50 0.87
CA LEU A 68 -9.64 -12.74 2.20
C LEU A 68 -10.66 -12.65 3.34
N LEU A 69 -11.87 -12.16 3.04
CA LEU A 69 -12.95 -12.08 4.01
C LEU A 69 -13.73 -13.39 4.01
N ARG A 70 -14.08 -13.88 5.18
CA ARG A 70 -15.02 -14.99 5.34
C ARG A 70 -16.37 -14.61 4.71
N PRO A 71 -17.24 -15.56 4.36
CA PRO A 71 -18.59 -15.23 3.90
C PRO A 71 -19.38 -14.44 4.97
N PRO A 72 -20.42 -13.68 4.57
CA PRO A 72 -21.32 -13.02 5.51
C PRO A 72 -21.90 -14.00 6.53
N GLY A 73 -22.05 -13.58 7.78
CA GLY A 73 -22.51 -14.42 8.90
C GLY A 73 -21.40 -15.25 9.55
N GLN A 74 -20.16 -15.19 9.05
CA GLN A 74 -18.99 -15.85 9.63
C GLN A 74 -17.95 -14.87 10.19
N GLU A 75 -18.35 -13.63 10.51
CA GLU A 75 -17.43 -12.58 10.98
C GLU A 75 -16.72 -12.97 12.28
N ASN A 76 -17.41 -13.71 13.17
CA ASN A 76 -16.82 -14.23 14.42
C ASN A 76 -15.68 -15.24 14.18
N ARG A 77 -15.53 -15.74 12.95
CA ARG A 77 -14.47 -16.68 12.54
C ARG A 77 -13.45 -16.02 11.60
N GLN A 78 -13.53 -14.71 11.41
CA GLN A 78 -12.57 -13.95 10.62
C GLN A 78 -11.23 -13.87 11.37
N SER A 79 -10.14 -14.21 10.67
CA SER A 79 -8.79 -13.82 11.07
C SER A 79 -8.53 -12.40 10.58
N PHE A 80 -8.08 -11.49 11.44
CA PHE A 80 -7.68 -10.13 11.06
C PHE A 80 -6.15 -10.03 10.97
N ASP A 81 -5.55 -10.97 10.25
CA ASP A 81 -4.11 -10.99 9.99
C ASP A 81 -3.65 -9.83 9.09
N GLU A 82 -2.34 -9.75 8.86
CA GLU A 82 -1.74 -8.72 8.03
C GLU A 82 -2.31 -8.68 6.60
N GLY A 83 -2.64 -9.84 6.01
CA GLY A 83 -3.19 -9.92 4.67
C GLY A 83 -4.57 -9.26 4.58
N VAL A 84 -5.45 -9.58 5.53
CA VAL A 84 -6.78 -8.95 5.62
C VAL A 84 -6.66 -7.45 5.88
N ARG A 85 -5.83 -7.04 6.84
CA ARG A 85 -5.63 -5.63 7.19
C ARG A 85 -5.03 -4.84 6.02
N GLY A 86 -4.07 -5.41 5.30
CA GLY A 86 -3.48 -4.81 4.11
C GLY A 86 -4.50 -4.59 2.98
N ARG A 87 -5.41 -5.55 2.75
CA ARG A 87 -6.49 -5.37 1.76
C ARG A 87 -7.51 -4.32 2.17
N LEU A 88 -7.86 -4.26 3.46
CA LEU A 88 -8.78 -3.24 3.96
C LEU A 88 -8.16 -1.84 3.91
N ALA A 89 -6.86 -1.70 4.21
CA ALA A 89 -6.12 -0.45 4.04
C ALA A 89 -6.02 -0.02 2.56
N TYR A 90 -5.91 -0.98 1.62
CA TYR A 90 -6.01 -0.67 0.20
C TYR A 90 -7.39 -0.11 -0.16
N VAL A 91 -8.47 -0.70 0.35
CA VAL A 91 -9.83 -0.16 0.18
C VAL A 91 -9.93 1.25 0.75
N GLU A 92 -9.41 1.51 1.95
CA GLU A 92 -9.39 2.85 2.57
C GLU A 92 -8.74 3.89 1.64
N GLY A 93 -7.58 3.56 1.07
CA GLY A 93 -6.86 4.43 0.15
C GLY A 93 -7.67 4.75 -1.11
N VAL A 94 -8.27 3.73 -1.73
CA VAL A 94 -9.11 3.91 -2.92
C VAL A 94 -10.37 4.71 -2.58
N VAL A 95 -11.03 4.42 -1.47
CA VAL A 95 -12.25 5.12 -1.03
C VAL A 95 -11.97 6.58 -0.67
N SER A 96 -10.79 6.88 -0.14
CA SER A 96 -10.36 8.24 0.15
C SER A 96 -10.12 9.06 -1.12
N GLU A 97 -9.50 8.45 -2.14
CA GLU A 97 -9.19 9.11 -3.42
C GLU A 97 -10.40 9.24 -4.35
N TYR A 98 -11.17 8.15 -4.50
CA TYR A 98 -12.24 8.05 -5.50
C TYR A 98 -13.63 8.26 -4.91
N GLY A 99 -13.82 7.93 -3.63
CA GLY A 99 -15.11 7.96 -2.95
C GLY A 99 -15.87 9.30 -3.03
N PRO A 100 -15.21 10.47 -2.89
CA PRO A 100 -15.89 11.77 -2.99
C PRO A 100 -16.55 12.04 -4.35
N ARG A 101 -16.20 11.27 -5.39
CA ARG A 101 -16.78 11.38 -6.74
C ARG A 101 -17.86 10.33 -7.04
N LEU A 102 -18.22 9.50 -6.05
CA LEU A 102 -19.35 8.58 -6.20
C LEU A 102 -20.68 9.35 -6.36
N PRO A 103 -21.70 8.74 -6.99
CA PRO A 103 -23.04 9.29 -7.04
C PRO A 103 -23.52 9.74 -5.65
N ALA A 104 -24.18 10.90 -5.57
CA ALA A 104 -24.59 11.50 -4.30
C ALA A 104 -25.35 10.56 -3.33
N PRO A 105 -26.25 9.66 -3.80
CA PRO A 105 -26.92 8.70 -2.92
C PRO A 105 -25.98 7.70 -2.22
N LEU A 106 -24.76 7.51 -2.72
CA LEU A 106 -23.78 6.55 -2.20
C LEU A 106 -22.77 7.18 -1.23
N LEU A 107 -22.73 8.51 -1.11
CA LEU A 107 -21.78 9.19 -0.22
C LEU A 107 -21.88 8.75 1.25
N PRO A 108 -23.08 8.52 1.84
CA PRO A 108 -23.15 8.00 3.22
C PRO A 108 -22.53 6.60 3.38
N ALA A 109 -22.71 5.73 2.37
CA ALA A 109 -22.08 4.41 2.36
C ALA A 109 -20.56 4.51 2.19
N GLN A 110 -20.10 5.47 1.38
CA GLN A 110 -18.67 5.77 1.21
C GLN A 110 -18.02 6.23 2.52
N ASP A 111 -18.67 7.10 3.28
CA ASP A 111 -18.20 7.53 4.59
C ASP A 111 -18.09 6.34 5.55
N THR A 112 -19.12 5.48 5.59
CA THR A 112 -19.12 4.26 6.41
C THR A 112 -17.98 3.31 5.99
N LEU A 113 -17.75 3.14 4.70
CA LEU A 113 -16.68 2.28 4.18
C LEU A 113 -15.30 2.83 4.56
N ARG A 114 -15.10 4.14 4.50
CA ARG A 114 -13.86 4.82 4.95
C ARG A 114 -13.63 4.62 6.45
N GLU A 115 -14.64 4.90 7.28
CA GLU A 115 -14.52 4.78 8.74
C GLU A 115 -14.26 3.34 9.19
N THR A 116 -14.95 2.38 8.59
CA THR A 116 -14.78 0.96 8.95
C THR A 116 -13.43 0.41 8.53
N THR A 117 -12.95 0.74 7.34
CA THR A 117 -11.61 0.34 6.89
C THR A 117 -10.51 0.98 7.74
N HIS A 118 -10.65 2.26 8.10
CA HIS A 118 -9.75 2.95 9.02
C HIS A 118 -9.67 2.25 10.39
N GLY A 119 -10.82 1.88 10.95
CA GLY A 119 -10.89 1.18 12.24
C GLY A 119 -10.38 -0.26 12.18
N LEU A 120 -10.43 -0.91 11.01
CA LEU A 120 -9.98 -2.30 10.82
C LEU A 120 -8.48 -2.41 10.50
N ALA A 121 -7.83 -1.36 10.02
CA ALA A 121 -6.42 -1.39 9.62
C ALA A 121 -5.43 -1.66 10.79
N PRO A 122 -5.60 -1.09 12.00
CA PRO A 122 -4.70 -1.34 13.13
C PRO A 122 -4.80 -2.78 13.66
N SER A 123 -3.66 -3.41 13.99
CA SER A 123 -3.66 -4.70 14.74
C SER A 123 -4.21 -4.58 16.14
N THR A 124 -4.24 -3.37 16.69
CA THR A 124 -4.63 -3.10 18.08
C THR A 124 -6.14 -2.99 18.27
N THR A 125 -6.93 -2.95 17.19
CA THR A 125 -8.39 -2.92 17.29
C THR A 125 -8.90 -4.19 17.97
N PRO A 126 -9.66 -4.10 19.07
CA PRO A 126 -10.18 -5.29 19.76
C PRO A 126 -11.05 -6.17 18.85
N LEU A 127 -10.98 -7.49 19.00
CA LEU A 127 -11.69 -8.43 18.12
C LEU A 127 -13.21 -8.16 18.02
N ALA A 128 -13.86 -7.86 19.15
CA ALA A 128 -15.30 -7.54 19.15
C ALA A 128 -15.62 -6.31 18.28
N GLU A 129 -14.73 -5.32 18.30
CA GLU A 129 -14.85 -4.12 17.49
C GLU A 129 -14.54 -4.40 16.02
N GLN A 130 -13.51 -5.21 15.72
CA GLN A 130 -13.22 -5.67 14.37
C GLN A 130 -14.42 -6.39 13.74
N ILE A 131 -15.10 -7.25 14.50
CA ILE A 131 -16.30 -7.95 14.04
C ILE A 131 -17.43 -6.96 13.73
N ARG A 132 -17.66 -5.98 14.61
CA ARG A 132 -18.70 -4.95 14.40
C ARG A 132 -18.39 -4.14 13.14
N LEU A 133 -17.18 -3.61 13.03
CA LEU A 133 -16.73 -2.83 11.88
C LEU A 133 -16.79 -3.64 10.58
N LEU A 134 -16.47 -4.94 10.60
CA LEU A 134 -16.57 -5.79 9.41
C LEU A 134 -18.03 -5.96 8.94
N LYS A 135 -19.00 -5.97 9.85
CA LYS A 135 -20.43 -6.02 9.47
C LYS A 135 -20.86 -4.72 8.82
N ASP A 136 -20.48 -3.60 9.43
CA ASP A 136 -20.79 -2.26 8.90
C ASP A 136 -20.12 -2.03 7.54
N TYR A 137 -18.86 -2.48 7.40
CA TYR A 137 -18.12 -2.51 6.13
C TYR A 137 -18.89 -3.25 5.05
N ARG A 138 -19.42 -4.45 5.33
CA ARG A 138 -20.17 -5.25 4.35
C ARG A 138 -21.45 -4.55 3.91
N SER A 139 -22.23 -4.02 4.86
CA SER A 139 -23.47 -3.32 4.53
C SER A 139 -23.20 -2.10 3.64
N ALA A 140 -22.14 -1.35 3.92
CA ALA A 140 -21.72 -0.21 3.09
C ALA A 140 -21.20 -0.64 1.72
N ALA A 141 -20.39 -1.70 1.68
CA ALA A 141 -19.85 -2.27 0.45
C ALA A 141 -20.97 -2.76 -0.47
N ASP A 142 -21.95 -3.50 0.05
CA ASP A 142 -23.11 -3.98 -0.71
C ASP A 142 -23.91 -2.80 -1.29
N THR A 143 -24.15 -1.76 -0.49
CA THR A 143 -24.84 -0.53 -0.94
C THR A 143 -24.12 0.12 -2.12
N ILE A 144 -22.78 0.20 -2.08
CA ILE A 144 -21.98 0.79 -3.16
C ILE A 144 -21.99 -0.11 -4.40
N VAL A 145 -21.80 -1.42 -4.22
CA VAL A 145 -21.78 -2.39 -5.33
C VAL A 145 -23.11 -2.44 -6.07
N ASP A 146 -24.22 -2.40 -5.35
CA ASP A 146 -25.57 -2.39 -5.95
C ASP A 146 -25.94 -1.02 -6.55
N GLY A 147 -25.42 0.06 -5.97
CA GLY A 147 -25.72 1.42 -6.40
C GLY A 147 -24.88 1.94 -7.57
N CYS A 148 -23.70 1.37 -7.79
CA CYS A 148 -22.86 1.71 -8.93
C CYS A 148 -23.37 1.06 -10.23
N PRO A 149 -23.28 1.75 -11.39
CA PRO A 149 -23.66 1.16 -12.66
C PRO A 149 -22.82 -0.09 -12.97
N ARG A 150 -23.47 -1.14 -13.49
CA ARG A 150 -22.74 -2.28 -14.06
C ARG A 150 -22.18 -1.85 -15.41
N HIS A 151 -20.87 -2.00 -15.58
CA HIS A 151 -20.14 -1.71 -16.81
C HIS A 151 -19.85 -2.99 -17.58
#